data_AF-A0A0G1Q357-F1
#
_entry.id   AF-A0A0G1Q357-F1
#
_cell.length_a   1.000
_cell.length_b   1.000
_cell.length_c   1.000
_cell.angle_alpha   90.00
_cell.angle_beta   90.00
_cell.angle_gamma   90.00
#
_symmetry.space_group_name_H-M   'P 1'
#
loop_
_entity.id
_entity.type
_entity.pdbx_description
1 polymer ?
#
loop_
_entity_poly.entity_id
_entity_poly.type
_entity_poly.pdbx_seq_one_letter_code
_entity_poly.pdbx_strand_id
1 'polypeptide(L)'
;MKETRFPGIFSSKIFLFFLLVILLILGSSLGREFYRKYRLQKEFDSLKSEIDKLENKNQDLASMLEYLNKESNLEKEARRRLNLKKPGENVVVIVPPESEPRPENKSSADNPSPDSKPESKIADVSGEPKNRNLSKWWNYFFGE
;
A
#
# COMPACT_ATOMS: atom_id res chain seq x y z
N MET A 1 75.72 5.93 -11.30
CA MET A 1 74.61 5.14 -10.73
C MET A 1 74.45 5.55 -9.27
N LYS A 2 73.31 6.13 -8.87
CA LYS A 2 73.05 6.53 -7.48
C LYS A 2 72.26 5.42 -6.81
N GLU A 3 72.93 4.69 -5.93
CA GLU A 3 72.34 3.69 -5.04
C GLU A 3 71.52 4.40 -3.96
N THR A 4 70.19 4.34 -4.01
CA THR A 4 69.34 4.82 -2.92
C THR A 4 69.32 3.78 -1.80
N ARG A 5 70.30 3.88 -0.90
CA ARG A 5 70.34 3.08 0.32
C ARG A 5 69.63 3.83 1.45
N PHE A 6 68.39 3.45 1.74
CA PHE A 6 67.73 3.77 3.01
C PHE A 6 67.51 2.52 3.90
N PRO A 7 68.56 1.89 4.47
CA PRO A 7 68.39 0.83 5.45
C PRO A 7 68.50 1.42 6.87
N GLY A 8 67.43 1.36 7.66
CA GLY A 8 67.51 1.55 9.12
C GLY A 8 66.33 2.29 9.75
N ILE A 9 65.77 3.29 9.06
CA ILE A 9 64.61 4.05 9.58
C ILE A 9 63.28 3.35 9.33
N PHE A 10 63.12 2.62 8.22
CA PHE A 10 61.86 1.96 7.85
C PHE A 10 61.54 0.67 8.63
N SER A 11 62.50 0.07 9.34
CA SER A 11 62.33 -1.20 10.06
C SER A 11 62.19 -1.06 11.58
N SER A 12 62.15 0.17 12.09
CA SER A 12 62.05 0.43 13.54
C SER A 12 60.58 0.42 13.99
N LYS A 13 60.30 -0.21 15.14
CA LYS A 13 58.94 -0.26 15.75
C LYS A 13 58.33 1.14 15.93
N ILE A 14 59.17 2.16 16.14
CA ILE A 14 58.78 3.57 16.26
C ILE A 14 58.28 4.15 14.92
N PHE A 15 58.95 3.81 13.80
CA PHE A 15 58.54 4.25 12.47
C PHE A 15 57.22 3.60 12.07
N LEU A 16 57.05 2.31 12.39
CA LEU A 16 55.78 1.59 12.17
C LEU A 16 54.65 2.19 13.01
N PHE A 17 54.92 2.61 14.26
CA PHE A 17 53.95 3.31 15.10
C PHE A 17 53.52 4.65 14.48
N PHE A 18 54.47 5.49 14.05
CA PHE A 18 54.16 6.75 13.37
C PHE A 18 53.40 6.55 12.06
N LEU A 19 53.78 5.54 11.27
CA LEU A 19 53.07 5.17 10.05
C LEU A 19 51.62 4.75 10.34
N LEU A 20 51.40 3.95 11.39
CA LEU A 20 50.06 3.54 11.83
C LEU A 20 49.22 4.75 12.25
N VAL A 21 49.80 5.69 13.01
CA VAL A 21 49.10 6.90 13.44
C VAL A 21 48.69 7.76 12.23
N ILE A 22 49.60 7.95 11.26
CA ILE A 22 49.30 8.65 10.01
C ILE A 22 48.18 7.93 9.24
N LEU A 23 48.25 6.61 9.13
CA LEU A 23 47.23 5.81 8.45
C LEU A 23 45.86 5.94 9.13
N LEU A 24 45.80 5.97 10.46
CA LEU A 24 44.57 6.16 11.22
C LEU A 24 43.98 7.56 11.01
N ILE A 25 44.82 8.60 10.97
CA ILE A 25 44.37 9.97 10.72
C ILE A 25 43.78 10.07 9.31
N LEU A 26 44.50 9.59 8.29
CA LEU A 26 44.01 9.57 6.91
C LEU A 26 42.73 8.72 6.79
N GLY A 27 42.73 7.51 7.35
CA GLY A 27 41.58 6.61 7.35
C GLY A 27 40.35 7.23 8.01
N SER A 28 40.52 7.97 9.11
CA SER A 28 39.42 8.67 9.78
C SER A 28 38.83 9.81 8.95
N SER A 29 39.70 10.54 8.22
CA SER A 29 39.29 11.64 7.34
C SER A 29 38.50 11.11 6.14
N LEU A 30 39.01 10.06 5.48
CA LEU A 30 38.34 9.41 4.37
C LEU A 30 37.04 8.73 4.82
N GLY A 31 37.05 8.01 5.95
CA GLY A 31 35.87 7.31 6.45
C GLY A 31 34.69 8.22 6.72
N ARG A 32 34.93 9.42 7.26
CA ARG A 32 33.88 10.42 7.52
C ARG A 32 33.29 10.97 6.21
N GLU A 33 34.13 11.24 5.21
CA GLU A 33 33.71 11.73 3.90
C GLU A 33 32.89 10.68 3.13
N PHE A 34 33.35 9.42 3.13
CA PHE A 34 32.62 8.30 2.54
C PHE A 34 31.26 8.09 3.19
N TYR A 35 31.17 8.20 4.52
CA TYR A 35 29.90 8.06 5.23
C TYR A 35 28.91 9.17 4.85
N ARG A 36 29.38 10.42 4.76
CA ARG A 36 28.56 11.55 4.32
C ARG A 36 28.05 11.37 2.89
N LYS A 37 28.94 10.97 1.98
CA LYS A 37 28.60 10.73 0.58
C LYS A 37 27.58 9.60 0.43
N TYR A 38 27.71 8.53 1.21
CA TYR A 38 26.76 7.42 1.20
C TYR A 38 25.36 7.83 1.66
N ARG A 39 25.25 8.61 2.75
CA ARG A 39 23.96 9.13 3.20
C ARG A 39 23.30 10.02 2.15
N LEU A 40 24.08 10.94 1.58
CA LEU A 40 23.58 11.86 0.56
C LEU A 40 23.13 11.12 -0.70
N GLN A 41 23.87 10.09 -1.13
CA GLN A 41 23.46 9.24 -2.26
C GLN A 41 22.14 8.52 -1.98
N LYS A 42 21.97 7.98 -0.77
CA LYS A 42 20.73 7.31 -0.38
C LYS A 42 19.54 8.27 -0.37
N GLU A 43 19.74 9.49 0.15
CA GLU A 43 18.72 10.54 0.12
C GLU A 43 18.36 10.91 -1.32
N PHE A 44 19.37 11.10 -2.18
CA PHE A 44 19.18 11.38 -3.60
C PHE A 44 18.39 10.29 -4.31
N ASP A 45 18.76 9.02 -4.10
CA ASP A 45 18.06 7.88 -4.70
C ASP A 45 16.61 7.77 -4.20
N SER A 46 16.37 8.07 -2.92
CA SER A 46 15.02 8.08 -2.36
C SER A 46 14.16 9.19 -2.95
N LEU A 47 14.72 10.39 -3.09
CA LEU A 47 14.02 11.55 -3.63
C LEU A 47 13.73 11.37 -5.13
N LYS A 48 14.68 10.79 -5.87
CA LYS A 48 14.48 10.40 -7.26
C LYS A 48 13.35 9.38 -7.41
N SER A 49 13.31 8.35 -6.56
CA SER A 49 12.22 7.37 -6.56
C SER A 49 10.86 8.01 -6.25
N GLU A 50 10.83 9.03 -5.39
CA GLU A 50 9.60 9.76 -5.09
C GLU A 50 9.12 10.60 -6.27
N ILE A 51 10.03 11.26 -6.98
CA ILE A 51 9.73 11.99 -8.22
C ILE A 51 9.14 11.03 -9.26
N ASP A 52 9.79 9.90 -9.53
CA ASP A 52 9.32 8.92 -10.50
C ASP A 52 7.92 8.38 -10.12
N LYS A 53 7.65 8.15 -8.83
CA LYS A 53 6.32 7.75 -8.36
C LYS A 53 5.27 8.83 -8.57
N LEU A 54 5.61 10.09 -8.31
CA LEU A 54 4.69 11.22 -8.49
C LEU A 54 4.38 11.44 -9.98
N GLU A 55 5.37 11.31 -10.84
CA GLU A 55 5.20 11.45 -12.28
C GLU A 55 4.29 10.35 -12.85
N ASN A 56 4.50 9.09 -12.46
CA ASN A 56 3.62 7.99 -12.83
C ASN A 56 2.18 8.23 -12.34
N LYS A 57 2.00 8.66 -11.09
CA LYS A 57 0.66 9.00 -10.57
C LYS A 57 0.02 10.12 -11.37
N ASN A 58 0.79 11.15 -11.75
CA ASN A 58 0.27 12.24 -12.56
C ASN A 58 -0.21 11.75 -13.92
N GLN A 59 0.58 10.90 -14.59
CA GLN A 59 0.20 10.28 -15.86
C GLN A 59 -1.06 9.42 -15.73
N ASP A 60 -1.16 8.60 -14.67
CA ASP A 60 -2.35 7.79 -14.40
C ASP A 60 -3.59 8.68 -14.21
N LEU A 61 -3.49 9.73 -13.40
CA LEU A 61 -4.59 10.67 -13.17
C LEU A 61 -4.98 11.41 -14.45
N ALA A 62 -4.01 11.81 -15.27
CA ALA A 62 -4.27 12.44 -16.57
C ALA A 62 -5.02 11.49 -17.51
N SER A 63 -4.62 10.21 -17.55
CA SER A 63 -5.30 9.20 -18.37
C SER A 63 -6.74 8.93 -17.89
N MET A 64 -6.99 8.95 -16.58
CA MET A 64 -8.33 8.84 -16.01
C MET A 64 -9.19 10.05 -16.36
N LEU A 65 -8.62 11.26 -16.28
CA LEU A 65 -9.31 12.48 -16.69
C LEU A 65 -9.67 12.45 -18.17
N GLU A 66 -8.76 11.98 -19.03
CA GLU A 66 -9.05 11.83 -20.46
C GLU A 66 -10.16 10.80 -20.71
N TYR A 67 -10.12 9.66 -20.02
CA TYR A 67 -11.18 8.66 -20.08
C TYR A 67 -12.54 9.23 -19.65
N LEU A 68 -12.60 9.97 -18.54
CA LEU A 68 -13.84 10.55 -18.02
C LEU A 68 -14.37 11.72 -18.86
N ASN A 69 -13.48 12.56 -19.41
CA ASN A 69 -13.87 13.69 -20.25
C ASN A 69 -14.37 13.27 -21.64
N LYS A 70 -14.08 12.04 -22.08
CA LYS A 70 -14.52 11.58 -23.39
C LYS A 70 -16.03 11.36 -23.40
N GLU A 71 -16.74 12.13 -24.23
CA GLU A 71 -18.21 12.09 -24.37
C GLU A 71 -18.73 10.68 -24.68
N SER A 72 -17.96 9.86 -25.40
CA SER A 72 -18.31 8.45 -25.67
C SER A 72 -18.36 7.59 -24.40
N ASN A 73 -17.54 7.88 -23.40
CA ASN A 73 -17.53 7.16 -22.13
C ASN A 73 -18.66 7.65 -21.23
N LEU A 74 -18.95 8.95 -21.23
CA LEU A 74 -20.11 9.52 -20.57
C LEU A 74 -21.42 8.95 -21.15
N GLU A 75 -21.53 8.81 -22.46
CA GLU A 75 -22.66 8.16 -23.12
C GLU A 75 -22.77 6.68 -22.76
N LYS A 76 -21.64 5.94 -22.72
CA LYS A 76 -21.63 4.52 -22.29
C LYS A 76 -22.08 4.36 -20.85
N GLU A 77 -21.62 5.22 -19.93
CA GLU A 77 -22.05 5.18 -18.54
C GLU A 77 -23.53 5.57 -18.40
N ALA A 78 -23.99 6.60 -19.11
CA ALA A 78 -25.39 7.00 -19.17
C ALA A 78 -26.31 5.86 -19.66
N ARG A 79 -25.93 5.16 -20.73
CA ARG A 79 -26.66 3.99 -21.23
C ARG A 79 -26.71 2.84 -20.22
N ARG A 80 -25.59 2.57 -19.51
CA ARG A 80 -25.52 1.47 -18.53
C ARG A 80 -26.23 1.77 -17.21
N ARG A 81 -26.08 2.98 -16.69
CA ARG A 81 -26.53 3.36 -15.34
C ARG A 81 -27.94 3.93 -15.33
N LEU A 82 -28.32 4.64 -16.39
CA LEU A 82 -29.58 5.37 -16.47
C LEU A 82 -30.53 4.77 -17.51
N ASN A 83 -30.17 3.65 -18.14
CA ASN A 83 -30.90 3.04 -19.27
C ASN A 83 -31.28 4.08 -20.35
N LEU A 84 -30.46 5.12 -20.50
CA LEU A 84 -30.69 6.22 -21.43
C LEU A 84 -30.54 5.70 -22.86
N LYS A 85 -31.48 6.07 -23.73
CA LYS A 85 -31.53 5.67 -25.13
C LYS A 85 -31.57 6.88 -26.05
N LYS A 86 -30.98 6.79 -27.23
CA LYS A 86 -31.11 7.85 -28.24
C LYS A 86 -32.52 7.83 -28.87
N PRO A 87 -33.05 8.97 -29.34
CA PRO A 87 -34.32 8.98 -30.08
C PRO A 87 -34.18 8.09 -31.33
N GLY A 88 -34.97 7.01 -31.39
CA GLY A 88 -34.93 5.99 -32.46
C GLY A 88 -34.44 4.60 -32.03
N GLU A 89 -34.01 4.40 -30.78
CA GLU A 89 -33.50 3.11 -30.29
C GLU A 89 -34.61 2.28 -29.60
N ASN A 90 -34.72 0.99 -29.95
CA ASN A 90 -35.70 0.03 -29.41
C ASN A 90 -35.08 -0.80 -28.28
N VAL A 91 -35.72 -0.81 -27.10
CA VAL A 91 -35.27 -1.58 -25.92
C VAL A 91 -36.00 -2.91 -25.92
N VAL A 92 -35.24 -4.02 -25.93
CA VAL A 92 -35.79 -5.38 -25.80
C VAL A 92 -35.49 -5.88 -24.39
N VAL A 93 -36.55 -6.12 -23.60
CA VAL A 93 -36.43 -6.75 -22.28
C VAL A 93 -36.72 -8.23 -22.46
N ILE A 94 -35.73 -9.08 -22.20
CA ILE A 94 -35.88 -10.53 -22.25
C ILE A 94 -36.44 -10.96 -20.89
N VAL A 95 -37.75 -11.23 -20.86
CA VAL A 95 -38.41 -11.81 -19.69
C VAL A 95 -38.25 -13.33 -19.78
N PRO A 96 -37.72 -14.01 -18.73
CA PRO A 96 -37.70 -15.46 -18.68
C PRO A 96 -39.14 -16.00 -18.79
N PRO A 97 -39.37 -17.14 -19.47
CA PRO A 97 -40.70 -17.73 -19.54
C PRO A 97 -41.21 -18.00 -18.13
N GLU A 98 -42.37 -17.42 -17.84
CA GLU A 98 -43.07 -17.52 -16.57
C GLU A 98 -43.38 -18.98 -16.26
N SER A 99 -42.66 -19.54 -15.29
CA SER A 99 -43.00 -20.84 -14.71
C SER A 99 -44.17 -20.65 -13.75
N GLU A 100 -45.38 -20.81 -14.29
CA GLU A 100 -46.65 -21.19 -13.66
C GLU A 100 -47.24 -20.35 -12.50
N PRO A 101 -48.59 -20.29 -12.42
CA PRO A 101 -49.31 -19.39 -11.52
C PRO A 101 -49.24 -19.88 -10.08
N ARG A 102 -48.69 -19.05 -9.18
CA ARG A 102 -48.79 -19.27 -7.74
C ARG A 102 -50.17 -18.77 -7.27
N PRO A 103 -50.96 -19.58 -6.53
CA PRO A 103 -52.35 -19.27 -6.26
C PRO A 103 -52.49 -18.03 -5.36
N GLU A 104 -53.40 -17.14 -5.76
CA GLU A 104 -53.91 -16.06 -4.92
C GLU A 104 -54.54 -16.64 -3.64
N ASN A 105 -54.08 -16.20 -2.47
CA ASN A 105 -54.90 -16.27 -1.27
C ASN A 105 -55.13 -14.84 -0.76
N LYS A 106 -56.32 -14.30 -1.08
CA LYS A 106 -56.88 -13.12 -0.44
C LYS A 106 -57.72 -13.61 0.75
N SER A 107 -57.30 -13.31 1.97
CA SER A 107 -58.20 -13.29 3.11
C SER A 107 -57.87 -12.05 3.95
N SER A 108 -58.84 -11.15 4.02
CA SER A 108 -58.83 -9.96 4.85
C SER A 108 -59.14 -10.30 6.32
N ALA A 109 -58.70 -9.39 7.19
CA ALA A 109 -59.26 -8.97 8.47
C ALA A 109 -58.52 -9.37 9.78
N ASP A 110 -58.35 -8.32 10.58
CA ASP A 110 -58.22 -8.21 12.03
C ASP A 110 -56.83 -8.33 12.71
N ASN A 111 -56.37 -7.14 13.15
CA ASN A 111 -55.45 -6.91 14.27
C ASN A 111 -56.07 -7.47 15.57
N PRO A 112 -55.27 -7.97 16.53
CA PRO A 112 -54.66 -7.04 17.50
C PRO A 112 -53.27 -7.45 18.05
N SER A 113 -52.45 -6.45 18.40
CA SER A 113 -51.34 -6.55 19.39
C SER A 113 -51.89 -7.05 20.75
N PRO A 114 -51.14 -7.81 21.59
CA PRO A 114 -49.94 -7.27 22.24
C PRO A 114 -48.82 -8.28 22.62
N ASP A 115 -47.67 -7.70 22.98
CA ASP A 115 -46.66 -8.21 23.93
C ASP A 115 -45.97 -9.57 23.69
N SER A 116 -44.69 -9.49 23.34
CA SER A 116 -43.62 -10.35 23.90
C SER A 116 -42.23 -9.83 23.52
N LYS A 117 -41.66 -8.96 24.36
CA LYS A 117 -40.20 -8.76 24.50
C LYS A 117 -39.78 -9.47 25.79
N PRO A 118 -38.62 -10.14 25.81
CA PRO A 118 -37.52 -9.58 26.59
C PRO A 118 -36.19 -9.73 25.81
N GLU A 119 -35.45 -8.67 25.51
CA GLU A 119 -34.40 -8.13 26.38
C GLU A 119 -33.41 -9.19 26.90
N SER A 120 -32.32 -9.37 26.13
CA SER A 120 -31.08 -9.99 26.59
C SER A 120 -30.07 -8.89 26.88
N LYS A 121 -29.78 -8.80 28.18
CA LYS A 121 -28.97 -7.86 28.95
C LYS A 121 -27.57 -7.55 28.39
N ILE A 122 -27.24 -6.27 28.40
CA ILE A 122 -25.89 -5.74 28.47
C ILE A 122 -25.60 -5.51 29.97
N ALA A 123 -24.75 -6.37 30.54
CA ALA A 123 -24.01 -6.24 31.79
C ALA A 123 -23.32 -7.61 31.99
N ASP A 124 -22.04 -7.78 32.25
CA ASP A 124 -21.02 -6.92 32.83
C ASP A 124 -19.66 -7.60 32.57
N VAL A 125 -18.58 -7.07 33.16
CA VAL A 125 -17.23 -7.67 33.30
C VAL A 125 -16.16 -7.08 32.37
N SER A 126 -15.71 -5.90 32.76
CA SER A 126 -14.30 -5.60 33.07
C SER A 126 -13.22 -6.55 32.50
N GLY A 127 -12.37 -6.03 31.61
CA GLY A 127 -11.09 -6.66 31.28
C GLY A 127 -10.58 -6.26 29.91
N GLU A 128 -9.50 -5.49 29.91
CA GLU A 128 -8.72 -4.90 28.82
C GLU A 128 -8.84 -5.41 27.36
N PRO A 129 -8.64 -4.49 26.39
CA PRO A 129 -8.44 -4.86 24.99
C PRO A 129 -7.03 -5.42 24.80
N LYS A 130 -6.81 -6.11 23.67
CA LYS A 130 -5.52 -6.36 22.98
C LYS A 130 -5.12 -7.83 22.94
N ASN A 131 -4.99 -8.32 21.70
CA ASN A 131 -4.22 -9.50 21.26
C ASN A 131 -4.95 -10.80 20.88
N ARG A 132 -6.29 -10.89 20.93
CA ARG A 132 -7.00 -12.14 20.52
C ARG A 132 -6.75 -12.59 19.08
N ASN A 133 -6.18 -11.72 18.25
CA ASN A 133 -5.90 -11.99 16.83
C ASN A 133 -4.41 -12.32 16.56
N LEU A 134 -3.47 -11.90 17.42
CA LEU A 134 -2.04 -12.07 17.16
C LEU A 134 -1.57 -13.52 17.42
N SER A 135 -2.11 -14.15 18.45
CA SER A 135 -1.83 -15.57 18.76
C SER A 135 -2.31 -16.51 17.65
N LYS A 136 -3.42 -16.17 16.98
CA LYS A 136 -3.94 -16.93 15.83
C LYS A 136 -3.01 -16.87 14.62
N TRP A 137 -2.43 -15.69 14.36
CA TRP A 137 -1.52 -15.51 13.24
C TRP A 137 -0.20 -16.25 13.45
N TRP A 138 0.34 -16.22 14.67
CA TRP A 138 1.59 -16.92 14.96
C TRP A 138 1.52 -18.43 14.71
N ASN A 139 0.44 -19.08 15.15
CA ASN A 139 0.24 -20.51 14.91
C ASN A 139 0.08 -20.84 13.43
N TYR A 140 -0.54 -19.98 12.63
CA TYR A 140 -0.70 -20.21 11.19
C TYR A 140 0.64 -20.18 10.44
N PHE A 141 1.55 -19.28 10.83
CA PHE A 141 2.82 -19.08 10.12
C PHE A 141 3.94 -20.00 10.58
N PHE A 142 3.91 -20.50 11.81
CA PHE A 142 5.03 -21.23 12.41
C PHE A 142 4.64 -22.54 13.12
N GLY A 143 3.38 -22.96 13.06
CA GLY A 143 2.94 -24.27 13.55
C GLY A 143 3.11 -25.33 12.46
N GLU A 144 3.80 -26.42 12.80
CA GLU A 144 4.01 -27.61 11.96
C GLU A 144 2.72 -28.41 11.74
#